data_AF-A0A0Q7BB71-F1
#
_entry.id   AF-A0A0Q7BB71-F1
#
_cell.length_a   1.000
_cell.length_b   1.000
_cell.length_c   1.000
_cell.angle_alpha   90.00
_cell.angle_beta   90.00
_cell.angle_gamma   90.00
#
_symmetry.space_group_name_H-M   'P 1'
#
loop_
_entity.id
_entity.type
_entity.pdbx_description
1 polymer ?
#
loop_
_entity_poly.entity_id
_entity_poly.type
_entity_poly.pdbx_seq_one_letter_code
_entity_poly.pdbx_strand_id
1 'polypeptide(L)'
;MSAVAVYSYTQSVVYVADNILKSLKDIIRHSGLDPSKLVGDWEVLLRGISTWIESRHLEAVKLEIYDPRTDALITRWDVAISYSWDISAGTFWTDTEQLKYAIRKAGLMPSQASYRVVASYKQGRPDVTGWSSCTLRSTAGMVQQSLGTTIEHNGLGANTTYWRKL
;
A
#
# COMPACT_ATOMS: atom_id res chain seq x y z
N MET A 1 -2.70 -4.70 -36.85
CA MET A 1 -1.55 -5.19 -36.06
C MET A 1 -1.43 -4.30 -34.83
N SER A 2 -1.80 -4.80 -33.66
CA SER A 2 -1.66 -4.06 -32.40
C SER A 2 -0.21 -4.21 -31.94
N ALA A 3 0.53 -3.10 -31.90
CA ALA A 3 1.89 -3.11 -31.38
C ALA A 3 1.86 -3.48 -29.89
N VAL A 4 2.48 -4.59 -29.53
CA VAL A 4 2.67 -4.98 -28.13
C VAL A 4 3.71 -4.03 -27.56
N ALA A 5 3.27 -3.06 -26.76
CA ALA A 5 4.17 -2.16 -26.07
C ALA A 5 4.93 -2.95 -25.00
N VAL A 6 6.23 -3.18 -25.24
CA VAL A 6 7.14 -3.68 -24.22
C VAL A 6 7.45 -2.52 -23.28
N TYR A 7 6.77 -2.45 -22.14
CA TYR A 7 7.01 -1.41 -21.15
C TYR A 7 8.42 -1.58 -20.54
N SER A 8 9.16 -0.47 -20.41
CA SER A 8 10.46 -0.50 -19.74
C SER A 8 10.28 -0.82 -18.24
N TYR A 9 11.33 -1.33 -17.60
CA TYR A 9 11.35 -1.61 -16.15
C TYR A 9 10.87 -0.39 -15.34
N THR A 10 11.39 0.80 -15.66
CA THR A 10 11.01 2.06 -14.98
C THR A 10 9.54 2.43 -15.20
N GLN A 11 8.98 2.21 -16.40
CA GLN A 11 7.53 2.42 -16.64
C GLN A 11 6.68 1.45 -15.81
N SER A 12 7.14 0.20 -15.65
CA SER A 12 6.48 -0.80 -14.81
C SER A 12 6.53 -0.41 -13.33
N VAL A 13 7.64 0.16 -12.86
CA VAL A 13 7.79 0.60 -11.46
C VAL A 13 6.81 1.73 -11.11
N VAL A 14 6.75 2.77 -11.93
CA VAL A 14 5.84 3.91 -11.70
C VAL A 14 4.39 3.43 -11.74
N TYR A 15 4.06 2.56 -12.69
CA TYR A 15 2.72 1.97 -12.80
C TYR A 15 2.34 1.19 -11.54
N VAL A 16 3.24 0.36 -11.00
CA VAL A 16 2.96 -0.41 -9.77
C VAL A 16 2.83 0.50 -8.56
N ALA A 17 3.70 1.50 -8.41
CA ALA A 17 3.59 2.48 -7.34
C ALA A 17 2.26 3.24 -7.37
N ASP A 18 1.82 3.69 -8.54
CA ASP A 18 0.54 4.39 -8.74
C ASP A 18 -0.66 3.49 -8.40
N ASN A 19 -0.61 2.22 -8.79
CA ASN A 19 -1.66 1.26 -8.45
C ASN A 19 -1.73 0.95 -6.95
N ILE A 20 -0.59 0.84 -6.25
CA ILE A 20 -0.58 0.71 -4.79
C ILE A 20 -1.31 1.90 -4.16
N LEU A 21 -1.03 3.13 -4.61
CA LEU A 21 -1.68 4.33 -4.09
C LEU A 21 -3.18 4.36 -4.41
N LYS A 22 -3.60 3.89 -5.58
CA LYS A 22 -5.02 3.72 -5.93
C LYS A 22 -5.71 2.73 -5.01
N SER A 23 -5.09 1.58 -4.73
CA SER A 23 -5.62 0.61 -3.76
C SER A 23 -5.75 1.22 -2.36
N LEU A 24 -4.75 1.98 -1.89
CA LEU A 24 -4.86 2.69 -0.61
C LEU A 24 -6.00 3.72 -0.60
N LYS A 25 -6.18 4.47 -1.69
CA LYS A 25 -7.29 5.41 -1.85
C LYS A 25 -8.64 4.72 -1.75
N ASP A 26 -8.78 3.56 -2.40
CA ASP A 26 -10.02 2.78 -2.35
C ASP A 26 -10.26 2.22 -0.94
N ILE A 27 -9.22 1.77 -0.23
CA ILE A 27 -9.33 1.39 1.20
C ILE A 27 -9.88 2.55 2.03
N ILE A 28 -9.31 3.76 1.89
CA ILE A 28 -9.72 4.94 2.64
C ILE A 28 -11.19 5.27 2.35
N ARG A 29 -11.58 5.32 1.07
CA ARG A 29 -12.95 5.65 0.65
C ARG A 29 -13.96 4.63 1.16
N HIS A 30 -13.68 3.34 0.99
CA HIS A 30 -14.58 2.28 1.43
C HIS A 30 -14.63 2.14 2.96
N SER A 31 -13.60 2.61 3.67
CA SER A 31 -13.59 2.70 5.14
C SER A 31 -14.38 3.90 5.69
N GLY A 32 -14.90 4.78 4.82
CA GLY A 32 -15.66 5.97 5.18
C GLY A 32 -14.81 7.21 5.52
N LEU A 33 -13.52 7.20 5.16
CA LEU A 33 -12.58 8.30 5.44
C LEU A 33 -12.40 9.24 4.24
N ASP A 34 -11.98 10.48 4.52
CA ASP A 34 -11.70 11.49 3.49
C ASP A 34 -10.34 11.24 2.78
N PRO A 35 -10.29 10.98 1.46
CA PRO A 35 -9.05 10.75 0.73
C PRO A 35 -8.26 12.03 0.41
N SER A 36 -8.75 13.23 0.75
CA SER A 36 -8.14 14.50 0.32
C SER A 36 -6.66 14.64 0.73
N LYS A 37 -6.30 14.19 1.94
CA LYS A 37 -4.90 14.19 2.39
C LYS A 37 -4.02 13.28 1.52
N LEU A 38 -4.48 12.05 1.22
CA LEU A 38 -3.75 11.14 0.33
C LEU A 38 -3.56 11.75 -1.07
N VAL A 39 -4.57 12.43 -1.59
CA VAL A 39 -4.49 13.09 -2.90
C VAL A 39 -3.51 14.26 -2.89
N GLY A 40 -3.49 15.05 -1.81
CA GLY A 40 -2.52 16.14 -1.63
C GLY A 40 -1.08 15.64 -1.54
N ASP A 41 -0.87 14.47 -0.90
CA ASP A 41 0.45 13.86 -0.73
C ASP A 41 0.85 12.96 -1.91
N TRP A 42 0.00 12.81 -2.94
CA TRP A 42 0.14 11.78 -3.98
C TRP A 42 1.50 11.82 -4.68
N GLU A 43 1.97 12.99 -5.08
CA GLU A 43 3.26 13.13 -5.78
C GLU A 43 4.46 12.73 -4.91
N VAL A 44 4.43 13.09 -3.62
CA VAL A 44 5.50 12.75 -2.67
C VAL A 44 5.51 11.25 -2.39
N LEU A 45 4.32 10.66 -2.24
CA LEU A 45 4.17 9.23 -2.02
C LEU A 45 4.60 8.43 -3.24
N LEU A 46 4.15 8.83 -4.43
CA LEU A 46 4.47 8.17 -5.69
C LEU A 46 5.99 8.17 -5.92
N ARG A 47 6.64 9.32 -5.71
CA ARG A 47 8.10 9.46 -5.83
C ARG A 47 8.86 8.57 -4.85
N GLY A 48 8.44 8.51 -3.58
CA GLY A 48 9.10 7.67 -2.59
C GLY A 48 8.96 6.18 -2.89
N ILE A 49 7.72 5.75 -3.14
CA ILE A 49 7.41 4.34 -3.43
C ILE A 49 8.10 3.89 -4.72
N SER A 50 8.04 4.68 -5.80
CA SER A 50 8.69 4.32 -7.07
C SER A 50 10.22 4.22 -6.90
N THR A 51 10.86 5.17 -6.22
CA THR A 51 12.31 5.15 -5.98
C THR A 51 12.75 3.89 -5.22
N TRP A 52 11.99 3.48 -4.19
CA TRP A 52 12.34 2.29 -3.41
C TRP A 52 11.95 0.98 -4.10
N ILE A 53 10.95 0.97 -4.97
CA ILE A 53 10.68 -0.18 -5.85
C ILE A 53 11.81 -0.32 -6.87
N GLU A 54 12.20 0.76 -7.54
CA GLU A 54 13.24 0.77 -8.57
C GLU A 54 14.57 0.25 -8.02
N SER A 55 14.97 0.75 -6.86
CA SER A 55 16.17 0.32 -6.15
C SER A 55 16.02 -1.00 -5.37
N ARG A 56 14.83 -1.63 -5.39
CA ARG A 56 14.51 -2.90 -4.70
C ARG A 56 14.67 -2.88 -3.17
N HIS A 57 14.55 -1.70 -2.59
CA HIS A 57 14.59 -1.50 -1.14
C HIS A 57 13.21 -1.54 -0.50
N LEU A 58 12.12 -1.31 -1.23
CA LEU A 58 10.77 -1.28 -0.64
C LEU A 58 10.36 -2.69 -0.18
N GLU A 59 10.02 -2.83 1.09
CA GLU A 59 9.54 -4.10 1.65
C GLU A 59 8.02 -4.10 1.78
N ALA A 60 7.44 -2.98 2.24
CA ALA A 60 6.00 -2.86 2.37
C ALA A 60 5.55 -1.40 2.38
N VAL A 61 4.35 -1.15 1.87
CA VAL A 61 3.61 0.11 2.08
C VAL A 61 2.50 -0.16 3.08
N LYS A 62 2.43 0.64 4.14
CA LYS A 62 1.52 0.46 5.27
C LYS A 62 0.59 1.66 5.38
N LEU A 63 -0.72 1.43 5.42
CA LEU A 63 -1.72 2.44 5.75
C LEU A 63 -2.16 2.23 7.19
N GLU A 64 -1.74 3.12 8.08
CA GLU A 64 -2.19 3.12 9.47
C GLU A 64 -3.39 4.04 9.63
N ILE A 65 -4.50 3.51 10.12
CA ILE A 65 -5.69 4.25 10.53
C ILE A 65 -5.70 4.29 12.06
N TYR A 66 -5.77 5.49 12.64
CA TYR A 66 -5.57 5.71 14.07
C TYR A 66 -6.51 6.78 14.63
N ASP A 67 -6.73 6.77 15.95
CA ASP A 67 -7.43 7.88 16.62
C ASP A 67 -6.42 9.01 16.91
N PRO A 68 -6.59 10.21 16.33
CA PRO A 68 -5.63 11.30 16.50
C PRO A 68 -5.56 11.86 17.93
N ARG A 69 -6.54 11.54 18.81
CA ARG A 69 -6.55 12.01 20.21
C ARG A 69 -5.69 11.14 21.12
N THR A 70 -5.65 9.83 20.85
CA THR A 70 -4.93 8.85 21.67
C THR A 70 -3.69 8.29 20.99
N ASP A 71 -3.49 8.61 19.71
CA ASP A 71 -2.49 8.03 18.81
C ASP A 71 -2.59 6.49 18.68
N ALA A 72 -3.70 5.90 19.12
CA ALA A 72 -3.90 4.47 19.11
C ALA A 72 -4.28 3.96 17.72
N LEU A 73 -3.68 2.84 17.31
CA LEU A 73 -4.01 2.18 16.05
C LEU A 73 -5.43 1.58 16.10
N ILE A 74 -6.23 1.88 15.07
CA ILE A 74 -7.56 1.30 14.88
C ILE A 74 -7.45 0.09 13.96
N THR A 75 -6.83 0.27 12.80
CA THR A 75 -6.53 -0.78 11.83
C THR A 75 -5.29 -0.41 11.04
N ARG A 76 -4.61 -1.40 10.47
CA ARG A 76 -3.46 -1.20 9.59
C ARG A 76 -3.58 -2.12 8.39
N TRP A 77 -3.31 -1.59 7.21
CA TRP A 77 -3.22 -2.35 5.97
C TRP A 77 -1.77 -2.38 5.53
N ASP A 78 -1.19 -3.56 5.39
CA ASP A 78 0.19 -3.75 4.96
C ASP A 78 0.18 -4.39 3.56
N VAL A 79 0.74 -3.67 2.57
CA VAL A 79 0.95 -4.12 1.20
C VAL A 79 2.43 -4.50 1.06
N ALA A 80 2.75 -5.77 1.26
CA ALA A 80 4.12 -6.29 1.22
C ALA A 80 4.55 -6.60 -0.21
N ILE A 81 5.72 -6.11 -0.62
CA ILE A 81 6.23 -6.23 -1.99
C ILE A 81 7.04 -7.52 -2.15
N SER A 82 6.72 -8.30 -3.17
CA SER A 82 7.44 -9.50 -3.57
C SER A 82 8.13 -9.27 -4.93
N TYR A 83 9.46 -9.27 -4.92
CA TYR A 83 10.27 -9.13 -6.14
C TYR A 83 10.58 -10.50 -6.76
N SER A 84 9.58 -11.14 -7.34
CA SER A 84 9.71 -12.44 -8.01
C SER A 84 9.54 -12.25 -9.52
N TRP A 85 10.50 -11.60 -10.17
CA TRP A 85 10.43 -11.25 -11.60
C TRP A 85 10.21 -12.50 -12.46
N ASP A 86 9.05 -12.61 -13.10
CA ASP A 86 8.73 -13.65 -14.07
C ASP A 86 8.21 -12.98 -15.35
N ILE A 87 8.93 -13.20 -16.45
CA ILE A 87 8.61 -12.67 -17.79
C ILE A 87 7.32 -13.28 -18.35
N SER A 88 6.85 -14.40 -17.79
CA SER A 88 5.62 -15.09 -18.18
C SER A 88 4.40 -14.69 -17.34
N ALA A 89 4.58 -13.90 -16.27
CA ALA A 89 3.50 -13.42 -15.41
C ALA A 89 2.69 -12.32 -16.14
N GLY A 90 1.70 -12.77 -16.90
CA GLY A 90 0.73 -11.92 -17.59
C GLY A 90 -0.21 -11.17 -16.65
N THR A 91 -0.72 -10.06 -17.18
CA THR A 91 -1.84 -9.18 -16.77
C THR A 91 -2.08 -8.92 -15.28
N PHE A 92 -1.97 -7.64 -14.95
CA PHE A 92 -2.35 -7.04 -13.68
C PHE A 92 -3.79 -7.35 -13.28
N TRP A 93 -3.96 -7.91 -12.08
CA TRP A 93 -5.26 -7.99 -11.42
C TRP A 93 -5.15 -7.41 -10.00
N THR A 94 -6.07 -6.50 -9.67
CA THR A 94 -6.35 -6.10 -8.29
C THR A 94 -7.66 -6.74 -7.90
N ASP A 95 -7.64 -7.70 -6.97
CA ASP A 95 -8.89 -8.25 -6.43
C ASP A 95 -9.54 -7.23 -5.47
N THR A 96 -10.25 -6.31 -6.12
CA THR A 96 -10.95 -5.20 -5.49
C THR A 96 -12.15 -5.72 -4.70
N GLU A 97 -12.68 -6.91 -5.02
CA GLU A 97 -13.83 -7.50 -4.32
C GLU A 97 -13.41 -8.12 -2.98
N GLN A 98 -12.29 -8.85 -2.94
CA GLN A 98 -11.74 -9.37 -1.69
C GLN A 98 -11.36 -8.22 -0.74
N LEU A 99 -10.80 -7.14 -1.29
CA LEU A 99 -10.46 -5.93 -0.54
C LEU A 99 -11.73 -5.24 -0.01
N LYS A 100 -12.77 -5.05 -0.84
CA LYS A 100 -14.08 -4.52 -0.39
C LYS A 100 -14.72 -5.39 0.69
N TYR A 101 -14.68 -6.71 0.56
CA TYR A 101 -15.21 -7.64 1.56
C TYR A 101 -14.46 -7.51 2.88
N ALA A 102 -13.13 -7.44 2.84
CA ALA A 102 -12.30 -7.25 4.01
C ALA A 102 -12.56 -5.90 4.70
N ILE A 103 -12.75 -4.82 3.93
CA ILE A 103 -13.10 -3.49 4.47
C ILE A 103 -14.47 -3.53 5.15
N ARG A 104 -15.48 -4.16 4.52
CA ARG A 104 -16.80 -4.35 5.14
C ARG A 104 -16.70 -5.14 6.45
N LYS A 105 -15.84 -6.16 6.50
CA LYS A 105 -15.60 -6.97 7.70
C LYS A 105 -14.84 -6.21 8.79
N ALA A 106 -13.93 -5.31 8.40
CA ALA A 106 -13.22 -4.43 9.32
C ALA A 106 -14.15 -3.38 9.94
N GLY A 107 -15.27 -3.09 9.29
CA GLY A 107 -16.28 -2.13 9.75
C GLY A 107 -15.96 -0.70 9.35
N LEU A 108 -16.92 0.21 9.60
CA LEU A 108 -16.73 1.63 9.36
C LEU A 108 -15.78 2.22 10.40
N MET A 109 -14.89 3.11 9.93
CA MET A 109 -13.98 3.81 10.83
C MET A 109 -14.71 4.92 11.59
N PRO A 110 -14.31 5.23 12.83
CA PRO A 110 -14.82 6.40 13.55
C PRO A 110 -14.61 7.68 12.73
N SER A 111 -15.56 8.61 12.78
CA SER A 111 -15.50 9.86 11.99
C SER A 111 -14.28 10.73 12.32
N GLN A 112 -13.75 10.62 13.53
CA GLN A 112 -12.54 11.32 13.96
C GLN A 112 -11.24 10.59 13.58
N ALA A 113 -11.30 9.40 12.99
CA ALA A 113 -10.10 8.64 12.66
C ALA A 113 -9.27 9.36 11.60
N SER A 114 -7.95 9.33 11.78
CA SER A 114 -6.99 9.85 10.82
C SER A 114 -6.16 8.71 10.24
N TYR A 115 -5.42 9.00 9.18
CA TYR A 115 -4.54 8.02 8.55
C TYR A 115 -3.18 8.60 8.19
N ARG A 116 -2.20 7.70 8.08
CA ARG A 116 -0.88 7.97 7.50
C ARG A 116 -0.39 6.79 6.67
N VAL A 117 0.40 7.10 5.65
CA VAL A 117 1.11 6.11 4.84
C VAL A 117 2.55 6.01 5.36
N VAL A 118 3.03 4.79 5.59
CA VAL A 118 4.38 4.49 6.05
C VAL A 118 5.00 3.46 5.12
N ALA A 119 6.22 3.69 4.68
CA ALA A 119 6.99 2.71 3.92
C ALA A 119 7.98 1.98 4.84
N SER A 120 8.05 0.66 4.70
CA SER A 120 9.12 -0.17 5.27
C SER A 120 10.09 -0.53 4.16
N TYR A 121 11.39 -0.47 4.45
CA TYR A 121 12.43 -0.64 3.46
C TYR A 121 13.69 -1.25 4.07
N LYS A 122 14.48 -1.89 3.21
CA LYS A 122 15.80 -2.42 3.55
C LYS A 122 16.78 -1.30 3.90
N GLN A 123 17.80 -1.64 4.70
CA GLN A 123 18.95 -0.76 4.90
C GLN A 123 19.65 -0.45 3.57
N GLY A 124 20.26 0.74 3.47
CA GLY A 124 20.93 1.20 2.25
C GLY A 124 20.02 1.87 1.22
N ARG A 125 18.74 2.11 1.56
CA ARG A 125 17.80 2.80 0.68
C ARG A 125 18.29 4.21 0.31
N PRO A 126 17.99 4.70 -0.91
CA PRO A 126 18.19 6.10 -1.26
C PRO A 126 17.23 7.01 -0.45
N ASP A 127 17.73 8.17 -0.05
CA ASP A 127 16.92 9.20 0.59
C ASP A 127 16.00 9.88 -0.42
N VAL A 128 14.77 10.19 0.01
CA VAL A 128 13.76 10.84 -0.82
C VAL A 128 13.20 12.04 -0.07
N THR A 129 13.29 13.22 -0.67
CA THR A 129 12.76 14.47 -0.11
C THR A 129 11.26 14.34 0.19
N GLY A 130 10.85 14.80 1.38
CA GLY A 130 9.47 14.70 1.86
C GLY A 130 9.19 13.46 2.70
N TRP A 131 10.16 12.56 2.86
CA TRP A 131 10.06 11.40 3.74
C TRP A 131 10.97 11.53 4.95
N SER A 132 10.49 11.10 6.11
CA SER A 132 11.24 11.04 7.36
C SER A 132 11.08 9.67 8.03
N SER A 133 12.00 9.34 8.93
CA SER A 133 11.88 8.14 9.77
C SER A 133 10.74 8.28 10.75
N CYS A 134 9.97 7.20 10.96
CA CYS A 134 8.94 7.14 11.98
C CYS A 134 8.88 5.74 12.61
N THR A 135 8.22 5.66 13.76
CA THR A 135 7.92 4.38 14.43
C THR A 135 6.48 3.99 14.13
N LEU A 136 6.24 2.71 13.81
CA LEU A 136 4.91 2.17 13.60
C LEU A 136 4.10 2.18 14.90
N ARG A 137 2.79 2.35 14.79
CA ARG A 137 1.91 2.25 15.96
C ARG A 137 1.81 0.81 16.42
N SER A 138 1.63 0.63 17.73
CA SER A 138 1.54 -0.68 18.36
C SER A 138 0.35 -1.48 17.81
N THR A 139 0.60 -2.75 17.49
CA THR A 139 -0.40 -3.75 17.10
C THR A 139 -0.76 -4.68 18.27
N ALA A 140 -0.46 -4.29 19.51
CA ALA A 140 -0.83 -5.08 20.68
C ALA A 140 -2.35 -5.27 20.76
N GLY A 141 -2.79 -6.52 20.99
CA GLY A 141 -4.22 -6.86 21.01
C GLY A 141 -4.89 -6.94 19.64
N MET A 142 -4.11 -6.97 18.55
CA MET A 142 -4.60 -7.13 17.18
C MET A 142 -4.14 -8.45 16.57
N VAL A 143 -4.94 -8.97 15.63
CA VAL A 143 -4.62 -10.14 14.82
C VAL A 143 -4.43 -9.73 13.36
N GLN A 144 -3.37 -10.27 12.74
CA GLN A 144 -3.10 -10.10 11.31
C GLN A 144 -3.93 -11.09 10.50
N GLN A 145 -4.60 -10.59 9.47
CA GLN A 145 -5.32 -11.40 8.49
C GLN A 145 -4.69 -11.19 7.11
N SER A 146 -4.28 -12.29 6.47
CA SER A 146 -3.80 -12.25 5.08
C SER A 146 -4.97 -12.30 4.11
N LEU A 147 -4.90 -11.47 3.07
CA LEU A 147 -5.77 -11.52 1.89
C LEU A 147 -5.11 -12.29 0.72
N GLY A 148 -3.80 -12.51 0.80
CA GLY A 148 -3.01 -13.10 -0.28
C GLY A 148 -2.51 -12.05 -1.27
N THR A 149 -2.10 -12.49 -2.45
CA THR A 149 -1.64 -11.61 -3.53
C THR A 149 -2.82 -10.77 -4.00
N THR A 150 -2.75 -9.47 -3.81
CA THR A 150 -3.80 -8.53 -4.23
C THR A 150 -3.36 -7.64 -5.39
N ILE A 151 -2.07 -7.66 -5.71
CA ILE A 151 -1.47 -6.91 -6.81
C ILE A 151 -0.42 -7.83 -7.45
N GLU A 152 -0.40 -7.96 -8.76
CA GLU A 152 0.65 -8.69 -9.48
C GLU A 152 0.94 -7.99 -10.81
N HIS A 153 2.21 -7.78 -11.16
CA HIS A 153 2.59 -7.23 -12.45
C HIS A 153 3.99 -7.71 -12.87
N ASN A 154 4.09 -8.51 -13.93
CA ASN A 154 5.37 -8.99 -14.47
C ASN A 154 6.31 -9.56 -13.38
N GLY A 155 5.76 -10.29 -12.41
CA GLY A 155 6.49 -10.86 -11.27
C GLY A 155 6.72 -9.94 -10.06
N LEU A 156 6.36 -8.66 -10.14
CA LEU A 156 6.23 -7.80 -8.97
C LEU A 156 4.88 -8.04 -8.33
N GLY A 157 4.86 -8.89 -7.30
CA GLY A 157 3.66 -9.18 -6.50
C GLY A 157 3.54 -8.23 -5.32
N ALA A 158 2.32 -7.98 -4.86
CA ALA A 158 2.08 -7.41 -3.54
C ALA A 158 1.03 -8.22 -2.78
N ASN A 159 1.41 -8.65 -1.59
CA ASN A 159 0.54 -9.35 -0.66
C ASN A 159 -0.08 -8.35 0.30
N THR A 160 -1.42 -8.31 0.37
CA THR A 160 -2.10 -7.46 1.35
C THR A 160 -2.43 -8.24 2.59
N THR A 161 -2.11 -7.65 3.74
CA THR A 161 -2.58 -8.10 5.05
C THR A 161 -3.24 -6.94 5.76
N TYR A 162 -4.20 -7.22 6.63
CA TYR A 162 -4.79 -6.18 7.47
C TYR A 162 -4.85 -6.62 8.93
N TRP A 163 -4.76 -5.65 9.83
CA TRP A 163 -4.79 -5.84 11.27
C TRP A 163 -6.16 -5.45 11.80
N ARG A 164 -6.78 -6.33 12.56
CA ARG A 164 -8.04 -6.07 13.25
C ARG A 164 -7.90 -6.37 14.74
N LYS A 165 -8.74 -5.75 15.57
CA LYS A 165 -8.83 -6.12 16.98
C LYS A 165 -9.26 -7.58 17.11
N LEU A 166 -8.69 -8.27 18.11
CA LEU A 166 -9.11 -9.62 18.49
C LEU A 166 -10.60 -9.67 18.80
#